data_AF-A0A821RQL2-F1
#
_entry.id   AF-A0A821RQL2-F1
#
_cell.length_a   1.000
_cell.length_b   1.000
_cell.length_c   1.000
_cell.angle_alpha   90.00
_cell.angle_beta   90.00
_cell.angle_gamma   90.00
#
_symmetry.space_group_name_H-M   'P 1'
#
loop_
_entity.id
_entity.type
_entity.pdbx_description
1 polymer ?
#
loop_
_entity_poly.entity_id
_entity_poly.type
_entity_poly.pdbx_seq_one_letter_code
_entity_poly.pdbx_strand_id
1 'polypeptide(L)'
;MYFSFVILLVSTINLISCGSSNAGHLKPFGTVGSLMNIEEINGEYPNILKFFTHYVPKLEPIVSRQVLINDMHYNIWQTDRQLENEVDGLSKTNINVESIKERKRFQMKFGDFFDQYTKESLLLADYVPEILR
;
A
#
# COMPACT_ATOMS: atom_id res chain seq x y z
N MET A 1 -44.15 16.39 -35.46
CA MET A 1 -44.11 15.06 -34.82
C MET A 1 -42.76 14.43 -35.20
N TYR A 2 -41.75 14.53 -34.33
CA TYR A 2 -40.48 13.84 -34.50
C TYR A 2 -40.06 13.31 -33.13
N PHE A 3 -40.32 12.03 -32.89
CA PHE A 3 -39.82 11.31 -31.73
C PHE A 3 -38.39 10.86 -32.04
N SER A 4 -37.41 11.53 -31.43
CA SER A 4 -36.02 11.05 -31.46
C SER A 4 -35.83 9.96 -30.42
N PHE A 5 -35.43 8.79 -30.90
CA PHE A 5 -35.15 7.58 -30.12
C PHE A 5 -33.77 7.72 -29.49
N VAL A 6 -33.72 7.94 -28.17
CA VAL A 6 -32.46 7.93 -27.40
C VAL A 6 -32.20 6.47 -27.00
N ILE A 7 -31.20 5.84 -27.63
CA ILE A 7 -30.72 4.51 -27.23
C ILE A 7 -29.76 4.72 -26.05
N LEU A 8 -30.25 4.40 -24.85
CA LEU A 8 -29.49 4.46 -23.61
C LEU A 8 -28.73 3.14 -23.45
N LEU A 9 -27.43 3.16 -23.74
CA LEU A 9 -26.55 2.00 -23.63
C LEU A 9 -26.21 1.79 -22.15
N VAL A 10 -26.95 0.91 -21.47
CA VAL A 10 -26.69 0.52 -20.09
C VAL A 10 -25.59 -0.53 -20.07
N SER A 11 -24.37 -0.12 -19.77
CA SER A 11 -23.28 -1.04 -19.44
C SER A 11 -23.49 -1.58 -18.02
N THR A 12 -23.92 -2.83 -17.90
CA THR A 12 -23.99 -3.53 -16.61
C THR A 12 -22.59 -3.95 -16.17
N ILE A 13 -22.13 -3.41 -15.04
CA ILE A 13 -20.91 -3.90 -14.37
C ILE A 13 -21.30 -5.18 -13.63
N ASN A 14 -20.86 -6.33 -14.14
CA ASN A 14 -21.01 -7.60 -13.45
C ASN A 14 -20.05 -7.65 -12.25
N LEU A 15 -20.57 -7.43 -11.04
CA LEU A 15 -19.89 -7.74 -9.79
C LEU A 15 -19.95 -9.25 -9.57
N ILE A 16 -18.86 -9.95 -9.90
CA ILE A 16 -18.69 -11.35 -9.50
C ILE A 16 -18.21 -11.36 -8.05
N SER A 17 -19.14 -11.53 -7.12
CA SER A 17 -18.82 -11.91 -5.74
C SER A 17 -18.63 -13.42 -5.69
N CYS A 18 -17.39 -13.89 -5.75
CA CYS A 18 -17.07 -15.27 -5.45
C CYS A 18 -16.68 -15.35 -3.97
N GLY A 19 -17.63 -15.75 -3.13
CA GLY A 19 -17.37 -16.10 -1.75
C GLY A 19 -16.61 -17.42 -1.68
N SER A 20 -15.38 -17.38 -1.15
CA SER A 20 -14.79 -18.54 -0.51
C SER A 20 -14.55 -18.22 0.96
N SER A 21 -15.28 -18.94 1.79
CA SER A 21 -15.21 -18.95 3.23
C SER A 21 -13.92 -19.64 3.67
N ASN A 22 -12.86 -18.87 3.89
CA ASN A 22 -11.75 -19.24 4.77
C ASN A 22 -11.22 -17.94 5.37
N ALA A 23 -11.48 -17.74 6.67
CA ALA A 23 -10.81 -16.70 7.45
C ALA A 23 -9.34 -17.10 7.61
N GLY A 24 -8.55 -16.86 6.55
CA GLY A 24 -7.11 -17.06 6.52
C GLY A 24 -6.44 -15.70 6.50
N HIS A 25 -5.50 -15.51 7.43
CA HIS A 25 -4.60 -14.38 7.59
C HIS A 25 -4.36 -13.58 6.31
N LEU A 26 -4.42 -12.24 6.41
CA LEU A 26 -4.02 -11.31 5.36
C LEU A 26 -2.76 -11.84 4.69
N LYS A 27 -2.85 -12.16 3.39
CA LYS A 27 -1.65 -12.55 2.64
C LYS A 27 -0.65 -11.40 2.72
N PRO A 28 0.66 -11.67 2.82
CA PRO A 28 1.69 -10.63 2.89
C PRO A 28 1.50 -9.58 1.79
N PHE A 29 1.79 -8.31 2.09
CA PHE A 29 1.80 -7.25 1.10
C PHE A 29 2.59 -7.68 -0.15
N GLY A 30 1.98 -7.56 -1.33
CA GLY A 30 2.58 -7.96 -2.62
C GLY A 30 2.28 -9.38 -3.12
N THR A 31 1.41 -10.14 -2.44
CA THR A 31 0.97 -11.48 -2.89
C THR A 31 -0.13 -11.49 -3.94
N VAL A 32 -0.78 -10.36 -4.18
CA VAL A 32 -1.65 -10.17 -5.34
C VAL A 32 -0.73 -9.73 -6.48
N GLY A 33 -0.43 -10.64 -7.41
CA GLY A 33 0.32 -10.30 -8.62
C GLY A 33 -0.35 -9.14 -9.36
N SER A 34 0.46 -8.34 -10.06
CA SER A 34 -0.05 -7.21 -10.84
C SER A 34 -1.12 -7.68 -11.84
N LEU A 35 -2.22 -6.94 -11.96
CA LEU A 35 -3.26 -7.16 -12.99
C LEU A 35 -2.75 -6.84 -14.40
N MET A 36 -1.56 -6.25 -14.51
CA MET A 36 -0.85 -5.96 -15.75
C MET A 36 0.46 -6.75 -15.81
N ASN A 37 0.89 -7.16 -16.99
CA ASN A 37 2.19 -7.79 -17.19
C ASN A 37 3.30 -6.72 -17.03
N ILE A 38 3.87 -6.63 -15.84
CA ILE A 38 4.94 -5.68 -15.49
C ILE A 38 6.26 -6.45 -15.49
N GLU A 39 7.32 -5.87 -16.04
CA GLU A 39 8.66 -6.48 -15.96
C GLU A 39 9.11 -6.55 -14.50
N GLU A 40 9.61 -7.71 -14.10
CA GLU A 40 10.12 -7.95 -12.76
C GLU A 40 11.60 -8.32 -12.82
N ILE A 41 12.42 -7.61 -12.06
CA ILE A 41 13.84 -7.91 -11.87
C ILE A 41 14.01 -8.46 -10.46
N ASN A 42 14.75 -9.56 -10.30
CA ASN A 42 14.92 -10.24 -9.03
C ASN A 42 16.32 -10.00 -8.46
N GLY A 43 16.39 -9.55 -7.21
CA GLY A 43 17.64 -9.45 -6.44
C GLY A 43 18.51 -8.24 -6.77
N GLU A 44 18.11 -7.40 -7.73
CA GLU A 44 18.87 -6.22 -8.12
C GLU A 44 17.98 -5.03 -8.51
N TYR A 45 18.55 -3.83 -8.38
CA TYR A 45 17.97 -2.60 -8.91
C TYR A 45 18.15 -2.57 -10.44
N PRO A 46 17.25 -1.89 -11.18
CA PRO A 46 17.45 -1.72 -12.61
C PRO A 46 18.77 -0.99 -12.87
N ASN A 47 19.51 -1.45 -13.88
CA ASN A 47 20.68 -0.72 -14.36
C ASN A 47 20.28 0.73 -14.69
N ILE A 48 21.01 1.72 -14.16
CA ILE A 48 20.68 3.15 -14.28
C ILE A 48 20.49 3.55 -15.75
N LEU A 49 21.40 3.13 -16.64
CA LEU A 49 21.31 3.45 -18.06
C LEU A 49 20.04 2.83 -18.67
N LYS A 50 19.75 1.56 -18.40
CA LYS A 50 18.50 0.91 -18.85
C LYS A 50 17.27 1.61 -18.27
N PHE A 51 17.31 2.00 -17.00
CA PHE A 51 16.22 2.68 -16.30
C PHE A 51 15.80 3.96 -17.04
N PHE A 52 16.78 4.84 -17.29
CA PHE A 52 16.52 6.15 -17.89
C PHE A 52 16.36 6.13 -19.41
N THR A 53 16.88 5.11 -20.11
CA THR A 53 16.72 5.01 -21.57
C THR A 53 15.48 4.23 -21.99
N HIS A 54 14.96 3.33 -21.14
CA HIS A 54 13.85 2.45 -21.48
C HIS A 54 12.56 2.78 -20.72
N TYR A 55 12.60 2.75 -19.39
CA TYR A 55 11.37 2.80 -18.58
C TYR A 55 10.84 4.21 -18.40
N VAL A 56 11.73 5.17 -18.08
CA VAL A 56 11.33 6.57 -17.87
C VAL A 56 10.66 7.19 -19.10
N PRO A 57 11.23 7.12 -20.32
CA PRO A 57 10.63 7.78 -21.49
C PRO A 57 9.31 7.15 -21.92
N LYS A 58 9.14 5.84 -21.69
CA LYS A 58 7.95 5.09 -22.09
C LYS A 58 6.85 5.07 -21.02
N LEU A 59 7.14 5.58 -19.82
CA LEU A 59 6.25 5.49 -18.66
C LEU A 59 5.89 4.02 -18.33
N GLU A 60 6.82 3.10 -18.59
CA GLU A 60 6.65 1.67 -18.32
C GLU A 60 7.05 1.39 -16.86
N PRO A 61 6.14 0.80 -16.03
CA PRO A 61 6.49 0.42 -14.68
C PRO A 61 7.44 -0.79 -14.68
N ILE A 62 8.22 -0.90 -13.60
CA ILE A 62 9.10 -2.04 -13.34
C ILE A 62 9.07 -2.36 -11.85
N VAL A 63 9.17 -3.65 -11.50
CA VAL A 63 9.25 -4.11 -10.11
C VAL A 63 10.61 -4.74 -9.85
N SER A 64 11.35 -4.18 -8.90
CA SER A 64 12.54 -4.83 -8.34
C SER A 64 12.16 -5.64 -7.11
N ARG A 65 12.18 -6.96 -7.21
CA ARG A 65 11.91 -7.88 -6.10
C ARG A 65 13.19 -8.15 -5.31
N GLN A 66 13.04 -8.40 -4.01
CA GLN A 66 14.12 -8.84 -3.10
C GLN A 66 15.30 -7.87 -2.92
N VAL A 67 15.24 -6.65 -3.48
CA VAL A 67 16.32 -5.65 -3.36
C VAL A 67 16.50 -5.08 -1.96
N LEU A 68 15.47 -5.16 -1.11
CA LEU A 68 15.48 -4.67 0.27
C LEU A 68 15.75 -5.79 1.29
N ILE A 69 16.08 -7.01 0.88
CA ILE A 69 16.24 -8.14 1.82
C ILE A 69 17.36 -7.93 2.85
N ASN A 70 18.36 -7.12 2.50
CA ASN A 70 19.48 -6.75 3.37
C ASN A 70 19.26 -5.40 4.08
N ASP A 71 18.11 -4.75 3.87
CA ASP A 71 17.78 -3.49 4.53
C ASP A 71 17.41 -3.75 6.00
N MET A 72 17.95 -2.95 6.92
CA MET A 72 17.67 -3.11 8.34
C MET A 72 16.18 -2.97 8.67
N HIS A 73 15.48 -2.07 7.98
CA HIS A 73 14.06 -1.83 8.17
C HIS A 73 13.23 -3.04 7.73
N TYR A 74 13.68 -3.76 6.70
CA TYR A 74 12.99 -4.97 6.25
C TYR A 74 12.90 -6.00 7.38
N ASN A 75 13.95 -6.15 8.19
CA ASN A 75 13.94 -7.10 9.30
C ASN A 75 13.13 -6.59 10.49
N ILE A 76 13.14 -5.28 10.76
CA ILE A 76 12.46 -4.68 11.93
C ILE A 76 10.95 -4.55 11.67
N TRP A 77 10.53 -4.15 10.47
CA TRP A 77 9.14 -3.78 10.14
C TRP A 77 8.30 -4.96 9.65
N GLN A 78 8.55 -6.16 10.19
CA GLN A 78 7.82 -7.37 9.80
C GLN A 78 6.44 -7.45 10.45
N THR A 79 6.31 -6.96 11.69
CA THR A 79 5.04 -6.93 12.43
C THR A 79 4.99 -5.70 13.33
N ASP A 80 3.78 -5.22 13.64
CA ASP A 80 3.59 -4.09 14.57
C ASP A 80 4.26 -4.34 15.91
N ARG A 81 4.07 -5.54 16.48
CA ARG A 81 4.68 -5.94 17.75
C ARG A 81 6.21 -5.93 17.68
N GLN A 82 6.80 -6.39 16.58
CA GLN A 82 8.25 -6.37 16.44
C GLN A 82 8.75 -4.93 16.33
N LEU A 83 8.07 -4.12 15.53
CA LEU A 83 8.38 -2.71 15.36
C LEU A 83 8.31 -1.93 16.70
N GLU A 84 7.28 -2.18 17.52
CA GLU A 84 7.15 -1.59 18.86
C GLU A 84 8.25 -2.00 19.84
N ASN A 85 8.73 -3.25 19.76
CA ASN A 85 9.76 -3.75 20.68
C ASN A 85 11.16 -3.30 20.30
N GLU A 86 11.44 -3.19 18.99
CA GLU A 86 12.77 -2.87 18.47
C GLU A 86 13.03 -1.36 18.38
N VAL A 87 11.98 -0.53 18.33
CA VAL A 87 12.10 0.94 18.23
C VAL A 87 11.65 1.59 19.54
N ASP A 88 12.62 1.89 20.41
CA ASP A 88 12.37 2.53 21.70
C ASP A 88 11.66 3.89 21.52
N GLY A 89 10.64 4.14 22.35
CA GLY A 89 9.86 5.38 22.31
C GLY A 89 8.85 5.49 21.16
N LEU A 90 8.75 4.51 20.25
CA LEU A 90 7.83 4.56 19.12
C LEU A 90 6.38 4.77 19.56
N SER A 91 5.89 3.94 20.49
CA SER A 91 4.52 4.00 20.99
C SER A 91 4.14 5.37 21.58
N LYS A 92 5.12 6.13 22.09
CA LYS A 92 4.94 7.46 22.69
C LYS A 92 5.11 8.60 21.68
N THR A 93 5.50 8.31 20.45
CA THR A 93 5.73 9.30 19.40
C THR A 93 4.40 9.84 18.89
N ASN A 94 4.30 11.17 18.76
CA ASN A 94 3.14 11.81 18.13
C ASN A 94 3.26 11.68 16.61
N ILE A 95 2.17 11.28 15.97
CA ILE A 95 2.06 11.15 14.52
C ILE A 95 0.81 11.85 14.00
N ASN A 96 0.86 12.27 12.74
CA ASN A 96 -0.31 12.79 12.03
C ASN A 96 -1.00 11.64 11.29
N VAL A 97 -2.30 11.51 11.53
CA VAL A 97 -3.14 10.44 10.99
C VAL A 97 -4.33 11.06 10.27
N GLU A 98 -4.76 10.41 9.19
CA GLU A 98 -5.94 10.76 8.41
C GLU A 98 -7.00 9.68 8.57
N SER A 99 -8.20 10.07 9.01
CA SER A 99 -9.37 9.20 8.99
C SER A 99 -10.07 9.33 7.65
N ILE A 100 -10.13 8.24 6.90
CA ILE A 100 -10.86 8.17 5.62
C ILE A 100 -12.37 8.36 5.84
N LYS A 101 -12.89 7.77 6.93
CA LYS A 101 -14.30 7.82 7.28
C LYS A 101 -14.75 9.24 7.63
N GLU A 102 -13.95 9.95 8.41
CA GLU A 102 -14.26 11.31 8.86
C GLU A 102 -13.71 12.40 7.94
N ARG A 103 -12.86 12.02 6.98
CA ARG A 103 -12.14 12.92 6.06
C ARG A 103 -11.41 14.03 6.80
N LYS A 104 -10.78 13.66 7.91
CA LYS A 104 -10.13 14.60 8.83
C LYS A 104 -8.74 14.12 9.20
N ARG A 105 -7.83 15.08 9.34
CA ARG A 105 -6.49 14.89 9.88
C ARG A 105 -6.42 15.31 11.34
N PHE A 106 -5.70 14.53 12.14
CA PHE A 106 -5.46 14.81 13.55
C PHE A 106 -4.18 14.13 14.03
N GLN A 107 -3.75 14.48 15.24
CA GLN A 107 -2.60 13.87 15.88
C GLN A 107 -3.02 12.81 16.89
N MET A 108 -2.24 11.74 16.98
CA MET A 108 -2.36 10.72 18.01
C MET A 108 -1.00 10.11 18.33
N LYS A 109 -0.94 9.27 19.37
CA LYS A 109 0.25 8.48 19.66
C LYS A 109 0.36 7.31 18.69
N PHE A 110 1.59 6.90 18.37
CA PHE A 110 1.81 5.74 17.51
C PHE A 110 1.21 4.46 18.12
N GLY A 111 1.30 4.28 19.44
CA GLY A 111 0.67 3.13 20.11
C GLY A 111 -0.84 3.12 19.93
N ASP A 112 -1.51 4.26 20.14
CA ASP A 112 -2.95 4.40 19.90
C ASP A 112 -3.32 4.09 18.44
N PHE A 113 -2.44 4.43 17.50
CA PHE A 113 -2.62 4.13 16.08
C PHE A 113 -2.57 2.63 15.83
N PHE A 114 -1.56 1.91 16.38
CA PHE A 114 -1.49 0.44 16.25
C PHE A 114 -2.76 -0.27 16.75
N ASP A 115 -3.35 0.23 17.83
CA ASP A 115 -4.59 -0.34 18.39
C ASP A 115 -5.84 -0.12 17.52
N GLN A 116 -5.84 0.92 16.70
CA GLN A 116 -7.03 1.45 16.02
C GLN A 116 -7.00 1.27 14.51
N TYR A 117 -5.84 1.30 13.84
CA TYR A 117 -5.76 1.38 12.37
C TYR A 117 -6.32 0.15 11.63
N THR A 118 -6.43 -0.99 12.31
CA THR A 118 -7.06 -2.21 11.76
C THR A 118 -8.60 -2.18 11.88
N LYS A 119 -9.14 -1.40 12.81
CA LYS A 119 -10.58 -1.30 13.12
C LYS A 119 -11.21 -0.06 12.50
N GLU A 120 -10.44 1.02 12.50
CA GLU A 120 -10.81 2.34 12.03
C GLU A 120 -10.02 2.63 10.76
N SER A 121 -10.67 3.19 9.73
CA SER A 121 -10.03 3.50 8.44
C SER A 121 -9.05 4.66 8.57
N LEU A 122 -7.95 4.44 9.29
CA LEU A 122 -6.90 5.40 9.62
C LEU A 122 -5.66 5.15 8.75
N LEU A 123 -5.02 6.22 8.31
CA LEU A 123 -3.78 6.18 7.53
C LEU A 123 -2.75 7.13 8.15
N LEU A 124 -1.47 6.76 8.10
CA LEU A 124 -0.39 7.72 8.34
C LEU A 124 -0.43 8.79 7.25
N ALA A 125 -0.60 10.06 7.65
CA ALA A 125 -0.90 11.15 6.73
C ALA A 125 0.35 11.87 6.20
N ASP A 126 1.48 11.70 6.90
CA ASP A 126 2.72 12.46 6.68
C ASP A 126 3.95 11.55 6.51
N TYR A 127 5.12 12.17 6.39
CA TYR A 127 6.41 11.51 6.36
C TYR A 127 6.58 10.50 7.49
N VAL A 128 7.35 9.45 7.19
CA VAL A 128 7.86 8.51 8.18
C VAL A 128 8.50 9.30 9.34
N PRO A 129 8.02 9.12 10.58
CA PRO A 129 8.56 9.77 11.77
C PRO A 129 10.08 9.61 11.87
N GLU A 130 10.78 10.59 12.42
CA GLU A 130 12.26 10.55 12.50
C GLU A 130 12.79 9.33 13.26
N ILE A 131 12.04 8.83 14.24
CA ILE A 131 12.39 7.63 15.01
C ILE A 131 12.38 6.33 14.16
N LEU A 132 11.80 6.41 12.95
CA LEU A 132 11.68 5.34 11.97
C LEU A 132 12.53 5.61 10.71
N ARG A 133 13.36 6.65 10.70
CA ARG A 133 14.32 6.95 9.62
C ARG A 133 15.71 6.44 9.97
#